data_AF-A0A348VY15-F1
#
_entry.id   AF-A0A348VY15-F1
#
_cell.length_a   1.000
_cell.length_b   1.000
_cell.length_c   1.000
_cell.angle_alpha   90.00
_cell.angle_beta   90.00
_cell.angle_gamma   90.00
#
_symmetry.space_group_name_H-M   'P 1'
#
loop_
_entity.id
_entity.type
_entity.pdbx_description
1 polymer ?
#
loop_
_entity_poly.entity_id
_entity_poly.type
_entity_poly.pdbx_seq_one_letter_code
_entity_poly.pdbx_strand_id
1 'polypeptide(L)'
;MYNLSMGAANMKLSEKLKKLRIKKNITQNQLAKEIYVSRSTIAKYECGLLIPSTEILEKIASFYNVDVSYLTDEVETESNRKKRIINNIIFIVGITICFAFIVVAFIPLLHGFEYSYPIPDGEYYPQVITYNWSIIYATLKYKNPIALITIITCVANIVLYMIWKFGIQNYKTKKIIFITSNILLSLNVILMIASIIFACSYAL
;
A
#
# COMPACT_ATOMS: atom_id res chain seq x y z
N MET A 1 5.39 40.04 19.74
CA MET A 1 4.64 39.04 18.95
C MET A 1 5.56 37.84 18.74
N TYR A 2 5.50 36.83 19.60
CA TYR A 2 6.39 35.68 19.57
C TYR A 2 5.58 34.40 19.81
N ASN A 3 5.81 33.38 18.98
CA ASN A 3 5.57 31.95 19.24
C ASN A 3 4.13 31.43 19.42
N LEU A 4 3.28 31.47 18.38
CA LEU A 4 2.06 30.62 18.35
C LEU A 4 1.98 29.60 17.20
N SER A 5 2.88 29.64 16.20
CA SER A 5 2.76 28.76 15.02
C SER A 5 3.56 27.46 15.08
N MET A 6 4.59 27.33 15.95
CA MET A 6 5.52 26.19 15.89
C MET A 6 5.11 24.97 16.75
N GLY A 7 4.15 25.10 17.67
CA GLY A 7 3.77 24.05 18.63
C GLY A 7 2.40 23.40 18.41
N ALA A 8 1.68 23.77 17.36
CA ALA A 8 0.31 23.31 17.11
C ALA A 8 0.22 22.06 16.21
N ALA A 9 1.32 21.64 15.57
CA ALA A 9 1.29 20.65 14.48
C ALA A 9 1.18 19.18 14.93
N ASN A 10 1.10 18.86 16.22
CA ASN A 10 1.14 17.46 16.71
C ASN A 10 0.26 17.19 17.94
N MET A 11 -0.78 17.99 18.18
CA MET A 11 -1.52 17.91 19.44
C MET A 11 -2.70 16.93 19.36
N LYS A 12 -2.70 15.89 20.19
CA LYS A 12 -3.83 14.94 20.30
C LYS A 12 -5.04 15.62 20.96
N LEU A 13 -6.26 15.11 20.76
CA LEU A 13 -7.48 15.64 21.41
C LEU A 13 -7.31 15.84 22.92
N SER A 14 -6.76 14.84 23.62
CA SER A 14 -6.50 14.91 25.07
C SER A 14 -5.60 16.09 25.48
N GLU A 15 -4.60 16.38 24.67
CA GLU A 15 -3.68 17.49 24.88
C GLU A 15 -4.33 18.82 24.52
N LYS A 16 -5.12 18.89 23.43
CA LYS A 16 -5.91 20.07 23.05
C LYS A 16 -6.84 20.49 24.20
N LEU A 17 -7.55 19.52 24.79
CA LEU A 17 -8.43 19.75 25.94
C LEU A 17 -7.67 20.31 27.14
N LYS A 18 -6.54 19.68 27.50
CA LYS A 18 -5.68 20.13 28.61
C LYS A 18 -5.13 21.53 28.37
N LYS A 19 -4.72 21.84 27.13
CA LYS A 19 -4.20 23.15 26.73
C LYS A 19 -5.27 24.23 26.81
N LEU A 20 -6.48 23.98 26.32
CA LEU A 20 -7.60 24.91 26.43
C LEU A 20 -7.92 25.22 27.90
N ARG A 21 -7.93 24.18 28.75
CA ARG A 21 -8.16 24.33 30.19
C ARG A 21 -7.09 25.20 30.87
N ILE A 22 -5.82 24.93 30.59
CA ILE A 22 -4.70 25.70 31.14
C ILE A 22 -4.73 27.14 30.60
N LYS A 23 -5.02 27.35 29.31
CA LYS A 23 -5.13 28.69 28.70
C LYS A 23 -6.23 29.54 29.33
N LYS A 24 -7.34 28.91 29.76
CA LYS A 24 -8.44 29.57 30.48
C LYS A 24 -8.20 29.68 31.99
N ASN A 25 -7.07 29.16 32.50
CA ASN A 25 -6.68 29.16 33.92
C ASN A 25 -7.73 28.55 34.88
N ILE A 26 -8.36 27.45 34.47
CA ILE A 26 -9.35 26.75 35.32
C ILE A 26 -8.88 25.35 35.72
N THR A 27 -9.44 24.83 36.80
CA THR A 27 -9.21 23.45 37.28
C THR A 27 -10.05 22.44 36.52
N GLN A 28 -9.65 21.16 36.54
CA GLN A 28 -10.45 20.06 35.96
C GLN A 28 -11.84 19.97 36.61
N ASN A 29 -11.97 20.33 37.89
CA ASN A 29 -13.23 20.29 38.61
C ASN A 29 -14.16 21.43 38.17
N GLN A 30 -13.62 22.62 37.91
CA GLN A 30 -14.39 23.73 37.34
C GLN A 30 -14.90 23.39 35.94
N LEU A 31 -14.03 22.88 35.05
CA LEU A 31 -14.46 22.43 33.72
C LEU A 31 -15.55 21.35 33.80
N ALA A 32 -15.40 20.39 34.72
CA ALA A 32 -16.37 19.31 34.92
C ALA A 32 -17.77 19.85 35.25
N LYS A 33 -17.86 20.87 36.10
CA LYS A 33 -19.13 21.52 36.47
C LYS A 33 -19.78 22.22 35.27
N GLU A 34 -19.00 22.96 34.49
CA GLU A 34 -19.51 23.74 33.34
C GLU A 34 -20.09 22.86 32.24
N ILE A 35 -19.50 21.69 31.98
CA ILE A 35 -19.98 20.78 30.93
C ILE A 35 -20.80 19.60 31.48
N TYR A 36 -21.15 19.63 32.77
CA TYR A 36 -22.00 18.65 33.47
C TYR A 36 -21.47 17.20 33.42
N VAL A 37 -20.19 17.02 33.75
CA VAL A 37 -19.55 15.70 33.88
C VAL A 37 -18.79 15.58 35.21
N SER A 38 -18.28 14.39 35.52
CA SER A 38 -17.43 14.21 36.70
C SER A 38 -15.99 14.70 36.47
N ARG A 39 -15.29 15.12 37.53
CA ARG A 39 -13.86 15.46 37.46
C ARG A 39 -13.02 14.30 36.91
N SER A 40 -13.35 13.07 37.28
CA SER A 40 -12.63 11.88 36.80
C SER A 40 -12.83 11.65 35.31
N THR A 41 -14.01 11.98 34.77
CA THR A 41 -14.29 11.99 33.33
C THR A 41 -13.38 12.98 32.60
N ILE A 42 -13.24 14.22 33.09
CA ILE A 42 -12.29 15.20 32.53
C ILE A 42 -10.85 14.68 32.56
N ALA A 43 -10.42 14.11 33.68
CA ALA A 43 -9.07 13.55 33.80
C ALA A 43 -8.83 12.43 32.78
N LYS A 44 -9.80 11.54 32.58
CA LYS A 44 -9.73 10.48 31.57
C LYS A 44 -9.67 11.05 30.14
N TYR A 45 -10.40 12.13 29.85
CA TYR A 45 -10.31 12.84 28.58
C TYR A 45 -8.92 13.44 28.36
N GLU A 46 -8.37 14.16 29.34
CA GLU A 46 -7.04 14.79 29.26
C GLU A 46 -5.88 13.77 29.21
N CYS A 47 -6.10 12.55 29.69
CA CYS A 47 -5.14 11.44 29.59
C CYS A 47 -5.34 10.56 28.34
N GLY A 48 -6.40 10.78 27.55
CA GLY A 48 -6.72 9.97 26.38
C GLY A 48 -7.22 8.55 26.71
N LEU A 49 -7.66 8.32 27.94
CA LEU A 49 -8.22 7.04 28.41
C LEU A 49 -9.71 6.88 28.07
N LEU A 50 -10.38 7.98 27.77
CA LEU A 50 -11.79 8.03 27.37
C LEU A 50 -11.93 9.06 26.26
N ILE A 51 -12.76 8.76 25.26
CA ILE A 51 -13.07 9.68 24.17
C ILE A 51 -14.42 10.35 24.50
N PRO A 52 -14.53 11.69 24.48
CA PRO A 52 -15.81 12.36 24.70
C PRO A 52 -16.79 12.06 23.56
N SER A 53 -18.09 11.98 23.86
CA SER A 53 -19.13 11.90 22.83
C SER A 53 -19.24 13.21 22.04
N THR A 54 -19.87 13.18 20.88
CA THR A 54 -20.10 14.37 20.03
C THR A 54 -20.79 15.49 20.81
N GLU A 55 -21.82 15.18 21.60
CA GLU A 55 -22.52 16.14 22.46
C GLU A 55 -21.58 16.81 23.49
N ILE A 56 -20.65 16.06 24.07
CA ILE A 56 -19.67 16.61 25.02
C ILE A 56 -18.64 17.47 24.28
N LEU A 57 -18.21 17.05 23.09
CA LEU A 57 -17.32 17.85 22.25
C LEU A 57 -17.95 19.20 21.87
N GLU A 58 -19.25 19.23 21.54
CA GLU A 58 -20.00 20.46 21.28
C GLU A 58 -20.08 21.37 22.52
N LYS A 59 -20.32 20.80 23.70
CA LYS A 59 -20.30 21.57 24.97
C LYS A 59 -18.94 22.16 25.26
N ILE A 60 -17.87 21.40 25.06
CA ILE A 60 -16.49 21.86 25.24
C ILE A 60 -16.16 22.94 24.22
N ALA A 61 -16.50 22.74 22.95
CA ALA A 61 -16.30 23.69 21.86
C ALA A 61 -16.98 25.03 22.17
N SER A 62 -18.25 24.97 22.60
CA SER A 62 -19.04 26.13 23.03
C SER A 62 -18.42 26.84 24.24
N PHE A 63 -17.99 26.08 25.26
CA PHE A 63 -17.37 26.64 26.46
C PHE A 63 -16.05 27.37 26.18
N TYR A 64 -15.26 26.90 25.23
CA TYR A 64 -13.98 27.51 24.84
C TYR A 64 -14.07 28.44 23.62
N ASN A 65 -15.25 28.57 23.02
CA ASN A 65 -15.49 29.31 21.78
C ASN A 65 -14.53 28.90 20.65
N VAL A 66 -14.44 27.59 20.40
CA VAL A 66 -13.66 26.99 19.30
C VAL A 66 -14.58 26.12 18.46
N ASP A 67 -14.24 25.92 17.18
CA ASP A 67 -15.00 25.00 16.34
C ASP A 67 -14.86 23.55 16.82
N VAL A 68 -15.93 22.76 16.67
CA VAL A 68 -15.90 21.33 16.99
C VAL A 68 -14.85 20.60 16.13
N SER A 69 -14.61 21.08 14.90
CA SER A 69 -13.52 20.62 14.03
C SER A 69 -12.16 20.77 14.70
N TYR A 70 -11.89 21.85 15.44
CA TYR A 70 -10.62 22.00 16.16
C TYR A 70 -10.38 20.87 17.18
N LEU A 71 -11.42 20.35 17.81
CA LEU A 71 -11.31 19.25 18.77
C LEU A 71 -11.23 17.88 18.08
N THR A 72 -11.98 17.71 16.98
CA THR A 72 -12.12 16.43 16.26
C THR A 72 -11.07 16.21 15.18
N ASP A 73 -10.42 17.28 14.70
CA ASP A 73 -9.30 17.20 13.79
C ASP A 73 -8.16 16.49 14.52
N GLU A 74 -7.96 15.21 14.21
CA GLU A 74 -6.66 14.61 14.41
C GLU A 74 -5.69 15.41 13.54
N VAL A 75 -4.85 16.25 14.16
CA VAL A 75 -3.79 16.93 13.42
C VAL A 75 -2.91 15.80 12.87
N GLU A 76 -3.03 15.54 11.57
CA GLU A 76 -2.29 14.47 10.91
C GLU A 76 -0.81 14.81 11.10
N THR A 77 -0.15 14.07 12.00
CA THR A 77 1.27 14.30 12.24
C THR A 77 2.01 14.13 10.93
N GLU A 78 3.06 14.93 10.69
CA GLU A 78 3.87 14.76 9.47
C GLU A 78 4.35 13.32 9.29
N SER A 79 4.61 12.62 10.41
CA SER A 79 4.95 11.20 10.44
C SER A 79 3.82 10.32 9.90
N ASN A 80 2.58 10.51 10.37
CA ASN A 80 1.42 9.75 9.90
C ASN A 80 1.13 10.04 8.42
N ARG A 81 1.21 11.32 8.01
CA ARG A 81 1.05 11.72 6.61
C ARG A 81 2.10 11.06 5.71
N LYS A 82 3.39 11.13 6.08
CA LYS A 82 4.48 10.46 5.37
C LYS A 82 4.25 8.95 5.28
N LYS A 83 3.85 8.32 6.38
CA LYS A 83 3.54 6.88 6.42
C LYS A 83 2.40 6.49 5.49
N ARG A 84 1.34 7.31 5.42
CA ARG A 84 0.22 7.13 4.50
C ARG A 84 0.67 7.23 3.04
N ILE A 85 1.49 8.23 2.71
CA ILE A 85 2.05 8.42 1.37
C ILE A 85 2.92 7.21 0.98
N ILE A 86 3.85 6.81 1.85
CA ILE A 86 4.73 5.65 1.62
C ILE A 86 3.90 4.38 1.38
N ASN A 87 2.86 4.14 2.19
CA ASN A 87 1.98 2.98 2.00
C ASN A 87 1.23 3.02 0.66
N ASN A 88 0.83 4.20 0.18
CA ASN A 88 0.21 4.35 -1.13
C ASN A 88 1.22 4.07 -2.26
N ILE A 89 2.45 4.56 -2.14
CA ILE A 89 3.51 4.34 -3.13
C ILE A 89 3.83 2.85 -3.22
N ILE A 90 4.05 2.17 -2.09
CA ILE A 90 4.36 0.73 -2.06
C ILE A 90 3.25 -0.08 -2.75
N PHE A 91 1.99 0.26 -2.48
CA PHE A 91 0.84 -0.39 -3.11
C PHE A 91 0.83 -0.22 -4.64
N ILE A 92 0.99 1.00 -5.13
CA ILE A 92 0.98 1.30 -6.57
C ILE A 92 2.17 0.62 -7.26
N VAL A 93 3.37 0.80 -6.72
CA VAL A 93 4.60 0.21 -7.27
C VAL A 93 4.48 -1.32 -7.34
N GLY A 94 4.02 -1.97 -6.27
CA GLY A 94 3.83 -3.42 -6.25
C GLY A 94 2.89 -3.92 -7.36
N ILE A 95 1.75 -3.26 -7.55
CA ILE A 95 0.79 -3.62 -8.62
C ILE A 95 1.40 -3.37 -10.01
N THR A 96 2.04 -2.22 -10.22
CA THR A 96 2.63 -1.88 -11.52
C THR A 96 3.72 -2.86 -11.93
N ILE A 97 4.55 -3.33 -11.00
CA ILE A 97 5.58 -4.34 -11.28
C ILE A 97 4.94 -5.67 -11.68
N CYS A 98 3.94 -6.16 -10.95
CA CYS A 98 3.24 -7.39 -11.31
C CYS A 98 2.55 -7.29 -12.67
N PHE A 99 1.91 -6.15 -12.96
CA PHE A 99 1.30 -5.91 -14.26
C PHE A 99 2.33 -5.88 -15.38
N ALA A 100 3.46 -5.20 -15.18
CA ALA A 100 4.55 -5.16 -16.13
C ALA A 100 5.10 -6.57 -16.44
N PHE A 101 5.27 -7.43 -15.43
CA PHE A 101 5.71 -8.81 -15.65
C PHE A 101 4.72 -9.62 -16.49
N ILE A 102 3.43 -9.47 -16.22
CA ILE A 102 2.39 -10.11 -17.03
C ILE A 102 2.50 -9.61 -18.47
N VAL A 103 2.56 -8.30 -18.70
CA VAL A 103 2.68 -7.72 -20.04
C VAL A 103 3.93 -8.22 -20.76
N VAL A 104 5.10 -8.17 -20.13
CA VAL A 104 6.37 -8.65 -20.72
C VAL A 104 6.30 -10.12 -21.11
N ALA A 105 5.59 -10.96 -20.35
CA ALA A 105 5.42 -12.37 -20.69
C ALA A 105 4.66 -12.60 -22.00
N PHE A 106 3.79 -11.67 -22.41
CA PHE A 106 3.00 -11.75 -23.64
C PHE A 106 3.63 -11.04 -24.84
N ILE A 107 4.52 -10.06 -24.63
CA ILE A 107 5.15 -9.34 -25.74
C ILE A 107 6.16 -10.26 -26.44
N PRO A 108 6.12 -10.39 -27.79
CA PRO A 108 7.05 -11.20 -28.55
C PRO A 108 8.41 -10.50 -28.73
N LEU A 109 9.21 -10.44 -27.66
CA LEU A 109 10.52 -9.77 -27.63
C LEU A 109 11.68 -10.65 -28.12
N LEU A 110 11.49 -11.97 -28.19
CA LEU A 110 12.53 -12.90 -28.61
C LEU A 110 12.43 -13.15 -30.12
N HIS A 111 13.58 -13.34 -30.77
CA HIS A 111 13.66 -13.74 -32.17
C HIS A 111 14.12 -15.19 -32.22
N GLY A 112 13.51 -16.01 -33.07
CA GLY A 112 13.89 -17.39 -33.33
C GLY A 112 13.90 -17.67 -34.82
N PHE A 113 14.49 -18.81 -35.20
CA PHE A 113 14.48 -19.27 -36.58
C PHE A 113 14.23 -20.78 -36.64
N GLU A 114 13.57 -21.22 -37.71
CA GLU A 114 13.33 -22.63 -38.02
C GLU A 114 13.70 -22.93 -39.46
N TYR A 115 14.21 -24.14 -39.69
CA TYR A 115 14.46 -24.64 -41.03
C TYR A 115 13.22 -25.34 -41.56
N SER A 116 12.74 -24.91 -42.71
CA SER A 116 11.61 -25.54 -43.40
C SER A 116 12.08 -26.74 -44.20
N TYR A 117 11.48 -27.90 -43.95
CA TYR A 117 11.72 -29.15 -44.67
C TYR A 117 10.41 -29.69 -45.27
N PRO A 118 10.45 -30.38 -46.43
CA PRO A 118 11.62 -30.73 -47.24
C PRO A 118 12.22 -29.56 -48.02
N ILE A 119 13.47 -29.70 -48.50
CA ILE A 119 14.15 -28.67 -49.31
C ILE A 119 13.39 -28.54 -50.65
N PRO A 120 12.99 -27.32 -51.06
CA PRO A 120 12.30 -27.09 -52.34
C PRO A 120 13.12 -27.57 -53.55
N ASP A 121 12.44 -28.08 -54.58
CA ASP A 121 13.09 -28.52 -55.82
C ASP A 121 13.90 -27.38 -56.45
N GLY A 122 15.20 -27.62 -56.66
CA GLY A 122 16.13 -26.62 -57.21
C GLY A 122 16.92 -25.82 -56.17
N GLU A 123 16.65 -25.97 -54.88
CA GLU A 123 17.45 -25.38 -53.80
C GLU A 123 18.40 -26.42 -53.14
N TYR A 124 19.58 -25.98 -52.71
CA TYR A 124 20.57 -26.82 -52.00
C TYR A 124 20.43 -26.76 -50.47
N TYR A 125 19.73 -25.76 -49.94
CA TYR A 125 19.62 -25.50 -48.51
C TYR A 125 18.14 -25.28 -48.13
N PRO A 126 17.71 -25.68 -46.92
CA PRO A 126 16.36 -25.42 -46.45
C PRO A 126 16.12 -23.92 -46.23
N GLN A 127 14.90 -23.46 -46.50
CA GLN A 127 14.51 -22.08 -46.23
C GLN A 127 14.46 -21.82 -44.72
N VAL A 128 14.98 -20.66 -44.30
CA VAL A 128 14.99 -20.24 -42.90
C VAL A 128 13.77 -19.34 -42.64
N ILE A 129 12.87 -19.80 -41.78
CA ILE A 129 11.72 -19.03 -41.33
C ILE A 129 12.10 -18.35 -40.02
N THR A 130 12.17 -17.02 -40.02
CA THR A 130 12.36 -16.23 -38.80
C THR A 130 11.01 -15.85 -38.21
N TYR A 131 10.92 -15.88 -36.89
CA TYR A 131 9.70 -15.47 -36.19
C TYR A 131 10.01 -14.87 -34.82
N ASN A 132 9.12 -13.98 -34.38
CA ASN A 132 9.16 -13.42 -33.04
C ASN A 132 8.24 -14.20 -32.12
N TRP A 133 8.69 -14.37 -30.88
CA TRP A 133 8.00 -15.16 -29.89
C TRP A 133 8.08 -14.54 -28.51
N SER A 134 7.03 -14.78 -27.74
CA SER A 134 6.89 -14.34 -26.37
C SER A 134 7.32 -15.44 -25.41
N ILE A 135 7.59 -15.05 -24.16
CA ILE A 135 7.95 -15.98 -23.09
C ILE A 135 6.84 -17.02 -22.90
N ILE A 136 5.56 -16.61 -22.99
CA ILE A 136 4.43 -17.54 -22.87
C ILE A 136 4.37 -18.53 -24.04
N TYR A 137 4.70 -18.10 -25.27
CA TYR A 137 4.77 -19.00 -26.42
C TYR A 137 5.86 -20.06 -26.22
N ALA A 138 7.04 -19.68 -25.71
CA ALA A 138 8.11 -20.62 -25.36
C ALA A 138 7.62 -21.66 -24.34
N THR A 139 6.92 -21.22 -23.29
CA THR A 139 6.31 -22.11 -22.29
C THR A 139 5.33 -23.11 -22.91
N LEU A 140 4.44 -22.67 -23.81
CA LEU A 140 3.44 -23.52 -24.43
C LEU A 140 4.05 -24.52 -25.41
N LYS A 141 5.04 -24.09 -26.20
CA LYS A 141 5.70 -24.92 -27.21
C LYS A 141 6.60 -25.98 -26.58
N TYR A 142 7.43 -25.60 -25.61
CA TYR A 142 8.43 -26.49 -24.99
C TYR A 142 7.95 -27.10 -23.67
N LYS A 143 6.66 -26.93 -23.31
CA LYS A 143 5.98 -27.51 -22.14
C LYS A 143 6.66 -27.20 -20.79
N ASN A 144 7.32 -26.04 -20.66
CA ASN A 144 7.89 -25.60 -19.40
C ASN A 144 6.94 -24.64 -18.67
N PRO A 145 6.50 -24.95 -17.44
CA PRO A 145 5.47 -24.19 -16.75
C PRO A 145 5.95 -22.89 -16.07
N ILE A 146 7.26 -22.57 -16.06
CA ILE A 146 7.80 -21.45 -15.26
C ILE A 146 7.09 -20.12 -15.56
N ALA A 147 6.90 -19.75 -16.82
CA ALA A 147 6.23 -18.49 -17.17
C ALA A 147 4.75 -18.47 -16.73
N LEU A 148 4.07 -19.61 -16.85
CA LEU A 148 2.67 -19.75 -16.41
C LEU A 148 2.55 -19.61 -14.90
N ILE A 149 3.44 -20.27 -14.14
CA ILE A 149 3.53 -20.13 -12.69
C ILE A 149 3.77 -18.67 -12.31
N THR A 150 4.70 -18.00 -12.97
CA THR A 150 5.02 -16.58 -12.75
C THR A 150 3.79 -15.68 -12.94
N ILE A 151 2.99 -15.91 -13.98
CA ILE A 151 1.77 -15.13 -14.24
C ILE A 151 0.75 -15.36 -13.11
N ILE A 152 0.51 -16.62 -12.74
CA ILE A 152 -0.44 -16.99 -11.67
C ILE A 152 -0.02 -16.36 -10.33
N THR A 153 1.27 -16.44 -9.99
CA THR A 153 1.79 -15.86 -8.74
C THR A 153 1.79 -14.33 -8.77
N CYS A 154 1.93 -13.70 -9.93
CA CYS A 154 1.73 -12.25 -10.09
C CYS A 154 0.27 -11.84 -9.82
N VAL A 155 -0.71 -12.56 -10.39
CA VAL A 155 -2.13 -12.31 -10.13
C VAL A 155 -2.45 -12.50 -8.65
N ALA A 156 -1.99 -13.59 -8.04
CA ALA A 156 -2.15 -13.83 -6.60
C ALA A 156 -1.55 -12.70 -5.75
N ASN A 157 -0.39 -12.16 -6.14
CA ASN A 157 0.25 -11.08 -5.41
C ASN A 157 -0.51 -9.74 -5.54
N ILE A 158 -1.08 -9.44 -6.72
CA ILE A 158 -1.98 -8.28 -6.90
C ILE A 158 -3.17 -8.40 -5.93
N VAL A 159 -3.77 -9.58 -5.82
CA VAL A 159 -4.87 -9.84 -4.87
C VAL A 159 -4.41 -9.63 -3.43
N LEU A 160 -3.21 -10.08 -3.04
CA LEU A 160 -2.67 -9.81 -1.70
C LEU A 160 -2.48 -8.32 -1.42
N TYR A 161 -1.97 -7.54 -2.39
CA TYR A 161 -1.87 -6.09 -2.24
C TYR A 161 -3.24 -5.42 -2.09
N MET A 162 -4.24 -5.87 -2.84
CA MET A 162 -5.63 -5.38 -2.73
C MET A 162 -6.22 -5.69 -1.36
N ILE A 163 -6.05 -6.92 -0.89
CA ILE A 163 -6.47 -7.36 0.43
C ILE A 163 -5.75 -6.57 1.52
N TRP A 164 -4.44 -6.33 1.40
CA TRP A 164 -3.69 -5.52 2.35
C TRP A 164 -4.18 -4.07 2.42
N LYS A 165 -4.56 -3.49 1.27
CA LYS A 165 -4.96 -2.09 1.16
C LYS A 165 -6.37 -1.84 1.68
N PHE A 166 -7.32 -2.66 1.22
CA PHE A 166 -8.76 -2.44 1.41
C PHE A 166 -9.43 -3.44 2.35
N GLY A 167 -8.76 -4.55 2.69
CA GLY A 167 -9.32 -5.55 3.58
C GLY A 167 -9.51 -5.03 5.00
N ILE A 168 -10.67 -5.35 5.59
CA ILE A 168 -10.96 -5.10 7.01
C ILE A 168 -10.13 -6.11 7.82
N GLN A 169 -9.03 -5.63 8.40
CA GLN A 169 -8.04 -6.47 9.07
C GLN A 169 -7.53 -5.81 10.35
N ASN A 170 -7.29 -6.64 11.36
CA ASN A 170 -6.57 -6.24 12.55
C ASN A 170 -5.09 -5.96 12.23
N TYR A 171 -4.44 -5.14 13.06
CA TYR A 171 -3.06 -4.71 12.85
C TYR A 171 -2.07 -5.88 12.63
N LYS A 172 -2.21 -6.98 13.40
CA LYS A 172 -1.37 -8.18 13.24
C LYS A 172 -1.52 -8.81 11.85
N THR A 173 -2.76 -9.05 11.42
CA THR A 173 -3.08 -9.65 10.11
C THR A 173 -2.59 -8.77 8.97
N LYS A 174 -2.83 -7.45 9.07
CA LYS A 174 -2.37 -6.48 8.07
C LYS A 174 -0.85 -6.47 7.93
N LYS A 175 -0.11 -6.60 9.03
CA LYS A 175 1.36 -6.70 9.02
C LYS A 175 1.83 -8.02 8.37
N ILE A 176 1.16 -9.14 8.66
CA ILE A 176 1.50 -10.43 8.05
C ILE A 176 1.30 -10.37 6.54
N ILE A 177 0.14 -9.90 6.07
CA ILE A 177 -0.17 -9.82 4.63
C ILE A 177 0.82 -8.92 3.89
N PHE A 178 1.24 -7.81 4.52
CA PHE A 178 2.29 -6.96 3.96
C PHE A 178 3.62 -7.70 3.77
N ILE A 179 4.05 -8.46 4.78
CA ILE A 179 5.32 -9.18 4.72
C ILE A 179 5.23 -10.28 3.66
N THR A 180 4.13 -11.04 3.64
CA THR A 180 3.93 -12.13 2.68
C THR A 180 3.85 -11.61 1.24
N SER A 181 3.19 -10.48 0.97
CA SER A 181 3.11 -9.90 -0.37
C SER A 181 4.47 -9.43 -0.89
N ASN A 182 5.31 -8.86 -0.02
CA ASN A 182 6.67 -8.43 -0.39
C ASN A 182 7.60 -9.63 -0.64
N ILE A 183 7.52 -10.68 0.19
CA ILE A 183 8.28 -11.92 -0.04
C ILE A 183 7.87 -12.56 -1.37
N LEU A 184 6.56 -12.63 -1.64
CA LEU A 184 6.05 -13.17 -2.90
C LEU A 184 6.47 -12.32 -4.10
N LEU A 185 6.58 -11.00 -3.94
CA LEU A 185 7.08 -10.12 -5.00
C LEU A 185 8.55 -10.42 -5.32
N SER A 186 9.40 -10.58 -4.30
CA SER A 186 10.81 -10.97 -4.50
C SER A 186 10.93 -12.32 -5.21
N LEU A 187 10.08 -13.29 -4.86
CA LEU A 187 10.03 -14.59 -5.54
C LEU A 187 9.61 -14.44 -7.02
N ASN A 188 8.63 -13.59 -7.31
CA ASN A 188 8.19 -13.34 -8.69
C ASN A 188 9.31 -12.74 -9.56
N VAL A 189 10.19 -11.91 -9.00
CA VAL A 189 11.37 -11.39 -9.73
C VAL A 189 12.28 -12.54 -10.17
N ILE A 190 12.57 -13.47 -9.26
CA ILE A 190 13.42 -14.64 -9.54
C ILE A 190 12.78 -15.53 -10.61
N LEU A 191 11.48 -15.81 -10.47
CA LEU A 191 10.72 -16.59 -11.44
C LEU A 191 10.69 -15.94 -12.82
N MET A 192 10.54 -14.62 -12.88
CA MET A 192 10.57 -13.87 -14.13
C MET A 192 11.93 -13.97 -14.82
N ILE A 193 13.02 -13.80 -14.08
CA ILE A 193 14.39 -13.98 -14.62
C ILE A 193 14.59 -15.40 -15.15
N ALA A 194 14.17 -16.41 -14.38
CA ALA A 194 14.24 -17.81 -14.81
C ALA A 194 13.42 -18.06 -16.10
N SER A 195 12.24 -17.45 -16.22
CA SER A 195 11.41 -17.55 -17.42
C SER A 195 12.07 -16.94 -18.66
N ILE A 196 12.77 -15.80 -18.50
CA ILE A 196 13.50 -15.14 -19.59
C ILE A 196 14.70 -15.99 -20.01
N ILE A 197 15.52 -16.45 -19.06
CA ILE A 197 16.69 -17.31 -19.35
C ILE A 197 16.24 -18.56 -20.11
N PHE A 198 15.17 -19.21 -19.65
CA PHE A 198 14.63 -20.38 -20.30
C PHE A 198 14.08 -20.08 -21.70
N ALA A 199 13.37 -18.97 -21.89
CA ALA A 199 12.86 -18.61 -23.20
C ALA A 199 14.00 -18.28 -24.20
N CYS A 200 15.07 -17.62 -23.73
CA CYS A 200 16.26 -17.35 -24.54
C CYS A 200 17.04 -18.61 -24.92
N SER A 201 17.06 -19.66 -24.09
CA SER A 201 17.84 -20.87 -24.40
C SER A 201 17.35 -21.64 -25.63
N TYR A 202 16.12 -21.39 -26.08
CA TYR A 202 15.58 -21.99 -27.31
C TYR A 202 15.60 -21.01 -28.50
N ALA A 203 16.03 -19.78 -28.30
CA ALA A 203 16.21 -18.78 -29.36
C ALA A 203 17.56 -18.91 -30.08
N LEU A 204 18.47 -19.70 -29.52
CA LEU A 204 19.76 -20.10 -30.09
C LEU A 204 19.64 -21.43 -30.81
#